data_AF-A0A6L7N9X1-F1
#
_entry.id   AF-A0A6L7N9X1-F1
#
_cell.length_a   1.000
_cell.length_b   1.000
_cell.length_c   1.000
_cell.angle_alpha   90.00
_cell.angle_beta   90.00
_cell.angle_gamma   90.00
#
_symmetry.space_group_name_H-M   'P 1'
#
loop_
_entity.id
_entity.type
_entity.pdbx_description
1 polymer ?
#
loop_
_entity_poly.entity_id
_entity_poly.type
_entity_poly.pdbx_seq_one_letter_code
_entity_poly.pdbx_strand_id
1 'polypeptide(L)'
;MIAMLTAGTVAFGVAIFGTAYVIRLFRALNIGQFIQQELEGHMHKSGTPTMGGIVIIAAILCGYAVSQFRVRFDDRGVDLVNTGFETSGLLVIGAIVGMGVVGFIDDYQKLSRFRNKGLGITAKLIGQLAVAGLFTWGAVASGASTALAFTRPTALDLGAAAFAIWVLLLLTGFANAVNFTDGLDGLASGSVALVAASYMIIAFWIF
;
A
#
# COMPACT_ATOMS: atom_id res chain seq x y z
N MET A 1 -12.83 0.61 17.06
CA MET A 1 -13.30 -0.75 16.69
C MET A 1 -14.17 -0.78 15.44
N ILE A 2 -15.36 -0.13 15.42
CA ILE A 2 -16.31 -0.24 14.29
C ILE A 2 -15.67 0.15 12.95
N ALA A 3 -15.00 1.31 12.88
CA ALA A 3 -14.33 1.77 11.67
C ALA A 3 -13.25 0.79 11.15
N MET A 4 -12.53 0.11 12.04
CA MET A 4 -11.53 -0.89 11.67
C MET A 4 -12.17 -2.15 11.09
N LEU A 5 -13.24 -2.63 11.72
CA LEU A 5 -14.00 -3.79 11.23
C LEU A 5 -14.66 -3.49 9.88
N THR A 6 -15.30 -2.33 9.72
CA THR A 6 -15.90 -1.92 8.44
C THR A 6 -14.84 -1.81 7.35
N ALA A 7 -13.68 -1.20 7.64
CA ALA A 7 -12.59 -1.12 6.67
C ALA A 7 -12.10 -2.51 6.26
N GLY A 8 -11.86 -3.39 7.23
CA GLY A 8 -11.40 -4.77 7.00
C GLY A 8 -12.39 -5.59 6.17
N THR A 9 -13.68 -5.56 6.51
CA THR A 9 -14.73 -6.29 5.78
C THR A 9 -14.88 -5.79 4.34
N VAL A 10 -14.92 -4.47 4.14
CA VAL A 10 -15.05 -3.88 2.80
C VAL A 10 -13.80 -4.19 1.97
N ALA A 11 -12.60 -3.98 2.53
CA ALA A 11 -11.35 -4.26 1.83
C ALA A 11 -11.23 -5.76 1.47
N PHE A 12 -11.59 -6.67 2.38
CA PHE A 12 -11.59 -8.10 2.11
C PHE A 12 -12.54 -8.49 0.98
N GLY A 13 -13.77 -7.94 1.00
CA GLY A 13 -14.74 -8.16 -0.08
C GLY A 13 -14.23 -7.66 -1.43
N VAL A 14 -13.74 -6.42 -1.47
CA VAL A 14 -13.15 -5.83 -2.70
C VAL A 14 -11.95 -6.64 -3.18
N ALA A 15 -11.09 -7.11 -2.28
CA ALA A 15 -9.92 -7.92 -2.65
C ALA A 15 -10.32 -9.26 -3.28
N ILE A 16 -11.24 -10.02 -2.69
CA ILE A 16 -11.67 -11.33 -3.23
C ILE A 16 -12.37 -11.17 -4.57
N PHE A 17 -13.41 -10.34 -4.64
CA PHE A 17 -14.21 -10.20 -5.86
C PHE A 17 -13.46 -9.42 -6.94
N GLY A 18 -12.72 -8.37 -6.55
CA GLY A 18 -11.92 -7.56 -7.44
C GLY A 18 -10.77 -8.34 -8.06
N THR A 19 -10.10 -9.22 -7.30
CA THR A 19 -8.99 -10.03 -7.85
C THR A 19 -9.51 -10.99 -8.91
N ALA A 20 -10.62 -11.69 -8.63
CA ALA A 20 -11.25 -12.58 -9.61
C ALA A 20 -11.65 -11.84 -10.90
N TYR A 21 -12.20 -10.62 -10.76
CA TYR A 21 -12.57 -9.78 -11.90
C TYR A 21 -11.35 -9.32 -12.71
N VAL A 22 -10.32 -8.78 -12.04
CA VAL A 22 -9.12 -8.26 -12.69
C VAL A 22 -8.32 -9.36 -13.39
N ILE A 23 -8.24 -10.56 -12.83
CA ILE A 23 -7.61 -11.71 -13.51
C ILE A 23 -8.34 -12.04 -14.83
N ARG A 24 -9.68 -12.03 -14.83
CA ARG A 24 -10.47 -12.26 -16.05
C ARG A 24 -10.26 -11.15 -17.08
N LEU A 25 -10.24 -9.90 -16.63
CA LEU A 25 -10.00 -8.74 -17.48
C LEU A 25 -8.61 -8.80 -18.12
N PHE A 26 -7.56 -9.05 -17.34
CA PHE A 26 -6.19 -9.15 -17.86
C PHE A 26 -6.03 -10.32 -18.83
N ARG A 27 -6.68 -11.46 -18.56
CA ARG A 27 -6.73 -12.58 -19.52
C ARG A 27 -7.42 -12.18 -20.83
N ALA A 28 -8.54 -11.46 -20.77
CA ALA A 28 -9.25 -10.98 -21.96
C ALA A 28 -8.44 -9.95 -22.76
N LEU A 29 -7.64 -9.13 -22.08
CA LEU A 29 -6.75 -8.14 -22.70
C LEU A 29 -5.40 -8.74 -23.15
N ASN A 30 -5.19 -10.06 -22.99
CA ASN A 30 -3.91 -10.75 -23.24
C ASN A 30 -2.71 -10.13 -22.48
N ILE A 31 -2.97 -9.45 -21.37
CA ILE A 31 -1.96 -8.88 -20.49
C ILE A 31 -1.41 -10.02 -19.63
N GLY A 32 -0.26 -10.59 -20.03
CA GLY A 32 0.43 -11.66 -19.31
C GLY A 32 0.68 -12.95 -20.12
N GLN A 33 0.22 -13.06 -21.37
CA GLN A 33 0.65 -14.13 -22.26
C GLN A 33 1.98 -13.77 -22.93
N PHE A 34 3.11 -13.97 -22.23
CA PHE A 34 4.41 -14.03 -22.89
C PHE A 34 5.04 -15.40 -22.64
N ILE A 35 4.93 -16.26 -23.67
CA ILE A 35 5.64 -17.53 -23.76
C ILE A 35 7.13 -17.19 -23.92
N GLN A 36 7.88 -17.33 -22.85
CA GLN A 36 9.34 -17.20 -22.88
C GLN A 36 9.90 -18.43 -23.60
N GLN A 37 10.23 -18.30 -24.89
CA GLN A 37 10.68 -19.40 -25.75
C GLN A 37 12.13 -19.89 -25.49
N GLU A 38 12.84 -19.38 -24.48
CA GLU A 38 14.29 -19.57 -24.36
C GLU A 38 14.80 -20.45 -23.20
N LEU A 39 13.97 -20.92 -22.26
CA LEU A 39 14.45 -21.83 -21.21
C LEU A 39 13.42 -22.91 -20.83
N GLU A 40 13.69 -24.15 -21.25
CA GLU A 40 12.88 -25.37 -21.07
C GLU A 40 12.59 -25.79 -19.60
N GLY A 41 13.03 -25.02 -18.59
CA GLY A 41 12.94 -25.39 -17.17
C GLY A 41 11.99 -24.55 -16.28
N HIS A 42 11.43 -23.43 -16.76
CA HIS A 42 10.62 -22.51 -15.92
C HIS A 42 9.17 -22.31 -16.39
N MET A 43 8.65 -23.25 -17.19
CA MET A 43 7.30 -23.23 -17.78
C MET A 43 6.14 -23.16 -16.77
N HIS A 44 6.39 -23.40 -15.48
CA HIS A 44 5.33 -23.48 -14.45
C HIS A 44 4.86 -22.09 -13.92
N LYS A 45 5.51 -20.98 -14.31
CA LYS A 45 5.14 -19.61 -13.91
C LYS A 45 4.74 -18.70 -15.10
N SER A 46 4.46 -19.28 -16.26
CA SER A 46 4.06 -18.52 -17.45
C SER A 46 2.55 -18.28 -17.45
N GLY A 47 2.12 -17.01 -17.43
CA GLY A 47 0.71 -16.63 -17.61
C GLY A 47 -0.02 -16.03 -16.41
N THR A 48 0.61 -15.91 -15.24
CA THR A 48 0.02 -15.19 -14.09
C THR A 48 0.17 -13.68 -14.27
N PRO A 49 -0.92 -12.90 -14.29
CA PRO A 49 -0.83 -11.45 -14.48
C PRO A 49 -0.15 -10.77 -13.28
N THR A 50 0.91 -10.01 -13.54
CA THR A 50 1.86 -9.47 -12.55
C THR A 50 1.46 -8.13 -11.93
N MET A 51 0.18 -7.72 -12.00
CA MET A 51 -0.31 -6.42 -11.50
C MET A 51 -1.41 -6.53 -10.43
N GLY A 52 -1.40 -7.60 -9.63
CA GLY A 52 -2.39 -7.83 -8.57
C GLY A 52 -2.44 -6.74 -7.48
N GLY A 53 -1.34 -6.01 -7.27
CA GLY A 53 -1.25 -4.92 -6.29
C GLY A 53 -2.28 -3.79 -6.51
N ILE A 54 -2.75 -3.58 -7.74
CA ILE A 54 -3.78 -2.59 -8.05
C ILE A 54 -5.08 -2.89 -7.28
N VAL A 55 -5.46 -4.17 -7.21
CA VAL A 55 -6.67 -4.59 -6.49
C VAL A 55 -6.51 -4.38 -5.00
N ILE A 56 -5.31 -4.65 -4.46
CA ILE A 56 -5.02 -4.44 -3.04
C ILE A 56 -5.10 -2.96 -2.68
N ILE A 57 -4.52 -2.07 -3.50
CA ILE A 57 -4.63 -0.62 -3.29
C ILE A 57 -6.10 -0.18 -3.38
N ALA A 58 -6.85 -0.65 -4.38
CA ALA A 58 -8.27 -0.34 -4.51
C ALA A 58 -9.08 -0.81 -3.29
N ALA A 59 -8.79 -2.02 -2.78
CA ALA A 59 -9.40 -2.55 -1.57
C ALA A 59 -9.11 -1.69 -0.33
N ILE A 60 -7.87 -1.24 -0.15
CA ILE A 60 -7.47 -0.34 0.95
C ILE A 60 -8.22 1.00 0.83
N LEU A 61 -8.27 1.58 -0.37
CA LEU A 61 -8.96 2.85 -0.62
C LEU A 61 -10.46 2.76 -0.34
N CYS A 62 -11.13 1.72 -0.84
CA CYS A 62 -12.55 1.48 -0.58
C CYS A 62 -12.80 1.23 0.91
N GLY A 63 -11.99 0.41 1.57
CA GLY A 63 -12.10 0.14 3.00
C GLY A 63 -11.95 1.40 3.85
N TYR A 64 -10.94 2.24 3.55
CA TYR A 64 -10.72 3.50 4.25
C TYR A 64 -11.82 4.54 3.97
N ALA A 65 -12.32 4.62 2.73
CA ALA A 65 -13.39 5.55 2.39
C ALA A 65 -14.71 5.19 3.09
N VAL A 66 -15.07 3.90 3.10
CA VAL A 66 -16.32 3.43 3.73
C VAL A 66 -16.25 3.51 5.25
N SER A 67 -15.07 3.32 5.85
CA SER A 67 -14.93 3.40 7.32
C SER A 67 -15.14 4.79 7.92
N GLN A 68 -15.18 5.85 7.08
CA GLN A 68 -15.54 7.20 7.51
C GLN A 68 -17.05 7.38 7.72
N PHE A 69 -17.86 6.43 7.29
CA PHE A 69 -19.31 6.45 7.49
C PHE A 69 -19.68 5.54 8.66
N ARG A 70 -20.37 6.10 9.65
CA ARG A 70 -20.90 5.34 10.79
C ARG A 70 -22.41 5.35 10.76
N VAL A 71 -22.98 4.16 10.91
CA VAL A 71 -24.43 4.00 11.10
C VAL A 71 -24.73 4.23 12.57
N ARG A 72 -25.50 5.27 12.87
CA ARG A 72 -26.02 5.55 14.20
C ARG A 72 -27.50 5.14 14.24
N PHE A 73 -27.82 4.24 15.14
CA PHE A 73 -29.20 3.90 15.47
C PHE A 73 -29.61 4.78 16.64
N ASP A 74 -30.67 5.56 16.45
CA ASP A 74 -31.27 6.40 17.48
C ASP A 74 -32.80 6.17 17.49
N ASP A 75 -33.50 6.62 18.53
CA ASP A 75 -34.95 6.43 18.70
C ASP A 75 -35.78 7.01 17.53
N ARG A 76 -35.17 7.85 16.69
CA ARG A 76 -35.76 8.50 15.51
C ARG A 76 -35.44 7.81 14.17
N GLY A 77 -34.67 6.73 14.16
CA GLY A 77 -34.34 5.95 12.96
C GLY A 77 -32.84 5.70 12.75
N VAL A 78 -32.48 5.39 11.49
CA VAL A 78 -31.11 5.10 11.08
C VAL A 78 -30.48 6.36 10.47
N ASP A 79 -29.40 6.85 11.08
CA ASP A 79 -28.66 8.02 10.60
C ASP A 79 -27.24 7.61 10.16
N LEU A 80 -26.76 8.22 9.08
CA LEU A 80 -25.42 7.97 8.51
C LEU A 80 -24.54 9.17 8.80
N VAL A 81 -23.68 9.04 9.81
CA VAL A 81 -22.78 10.10 10.25
C VAL A 81 -21.44 9.95 9.54
N ASN A 82 -21.00 11.01 8.85
CA ASN A 82 -19.65 11.10 8.30
C ASN A 82 -18.69 11.64 9.37
N THR A 83 -17.67 10.87 9.74
CA THR A 83 -16.70 11.26 10.78
C THR A 83 -15.57 12.15 10.26
N GLY A 84 -15.53 12.43 8.97
CA GLY A 84 -14.47 13.20 8.32
C GLY A 84 -13.20 12.39 8.09
N PHE A 85 -12.36 12.84 7.15
CA PHE A 85 -11.06 12.24 6.89
C PHE A 85 -9.99 12.90 7.75
N GLU A 86 -9.32 12.12 8.60
CA GLU A 86 -8.21 12.61 9.40
C GLU A 86 -6.95 12.83 8.53
N THR A 87 -6.25 13.94 8.77
CA THR A 87 -5.03 14.30 8.02
C THR A 87 -3.96 13.21 8.08
N SER A 88 -3.75 12.59 9.24
CA SER A 88 -2.81 11.47 9.43
C SER A 88 -3.15 10.27 8.54
N GLY A 89 -4.44 9.90 8.47
CA GLY A 89 -4.92 8.82 7.61
C GLY A 89 -4.74 9.14 6.13
N LEU A 90 -5.04 10.37 5.72
CA LEU A 90 -4.83 10.82 4.34
C LEU A 90 -3.36 10.81 3.92
N LEU A 91 -2.44 11.16 4.82
CA LEU A 91 -0.99 11.08 4.54
C LEU A 91 -0.54 9.64 4.30
N VAL A 92 -0.99 8.69 5.13
CA VAL A 92 -0.68 7.27 4.95
C VAL A 92 -1.27 6.72 3.66
N ILE A 93 -2.53 7.05 3.35
CA ILE A 93 -3.17 6.67 2.08
C ILE A 93 -2.43 7.28 0.89
N GLY A 94 -2.04 8.55 0.99
CA GLY A 94 -1.24 9.23 -0.03
C GLY A 94 0.10 8.54 -0.28
N ALA A 95 0.79 8.11 0.77
CA ALA A 95 2.04 7.35 0.64
C ALA A 95 1.80 5.97 -0.02
N ILE A 96 0.75 5.23 0.39
CA ILE A 96 0.40 3.94 -0.21
C ILE A 96 0.12 4.09 -1.71
N VAL A 97 -0.72 5.06 -2.09
CA VAL A 97 -1.05 5.33 -3.50
C VAL A 97 0.19 5.80 -4.25
N GLY A 98 0.97 6.72 -3.70
CA GLY A 98 2.18 7.24 -4.35
C GLY A 98 3.21 6.14 -4.63
N MET A 99 3.54 5.31 -3.62
CA MET A 99 4.44 4.18 -3.80
C MET A 99 3.85 3.12 -4.75
N GLY A 100 2.54 2.90 -4.67
CA GLY A 100 1.80 2.04 -5.58
C GLY A 100 1.87 2.48 -7.04
N VAL A 101 1.79 3.80 -7.30
CA VAL A 101 1.95 4.37 -8.65
C VAL A 101 3.38 4.16 -9.14
N VAL A 102 4.40 4.40 -8.31
CA VAL A 102 5.80 4.14 -8.67
C VAL A 102 6.00 2.66 -9.04
N GLY A 103 5.45 1.74 -8.24
CA GLY A 103 5.48 0.30 -8.52
C GLY A 103 4.72 -0.08 -9.78
N PHE A 104 3.52 0.46 -9.98
CA PHE A 104 2.73 0.24 -11.18
C PHE A 104 3.44 0.69 -12.45
N ILE A 105 4.09 1.86 -12.44
CA ILE A 105 4.88 2.33 -13.59
C ILE A 105 6.08 1.40 -13.84
N ASP A 106 6.75 0.92 -12.79
CA ASP A 106 7.86 -0.05 -12.90
C ASP A 106 7.38 -1.35 -13.59
N ASP A 107 6.26 -1.91 -13.14
CA ASP A 107 5.70 -3.16 -13.68
C ASP A 107 5.10 -2.99 -15.08
N TYR A 108 4.43 -1.86 -15.34
CA TYR A 108 3.93 -1.52 -16.67
C TYR A 108 5.07 -1.40 -17.68
N GLN A 109 6.21 -0.78 -17.31
CA GLN A 109 7.35 -0.68 -18.22
C GLN A 109 8.00 -2.04 -18.52
N LYS A 110 8.08 -2.94 -17.53
CA LYS A 110 8.56 -4.33 -17.76
C LYS A 110 7.69 -5.03 -18.80
N LEU A 111 6.37 -4.87 -18.69
CA LEU A 111 5.39 -5.50 -19.56
C LEU A 111 5.35 -4.87 -20.97
N SER A 112 5.39 -3.54 -21.06
CA SER A 112 5.31 -2.79 -22.32
C SER A 112 6.56 -2.90 -23.18
N ARG A 113 7.75 -2.99 -22.56
CA ARG A 113 9.04 -3.01 -23.29
C ARG A 113 9.61 -4.40 -23.53
N PHE A 114 8.93 -5.46 -23.12
CA PHE A 114 9.38 -6.85 -23.25
C PHE A 114 10.83 -7.07 -22.76
N ARG A 115 11.21 -6.38 -21.68
CA ARG A 115 12.55 -6.45 -21.10
C ARG A 115 12.42 -6.74 -19.61
N ASN A 116 13.33 -7.56 -19.09
CA ASN A 116 13.43 -7.85 -17.65
C ASN A 116 13.88 -6.64 -16.81
N LYS A 117 14.12 -5.47 -17.43
CA LYS A 117 14.49 -4.23 -16.73
C LYS A 117 13.27 -3.31 -16.71
N GLY A 118 12.77 -3.04 -15.51
CA GLY A 118 11.75 -2.03 -15.28
C GLY A 118 12.31 -0.61 -15.31
N LEU A 119 11.79 0.26 -14.44
CA LEU A 119 12.29 1.62 -14.27
C LEU A 119 13.80 1.60 -14.01
N GLY A 120 14.50 2.56 -14.63
CA GLY A 120 15.89 2.82 -14.24
C GLY A 120 15.96 3.14 -12.75
N ILE A 121 17.00 2.65 -12.07
CA ILE A 121 17.19 2.81 -10.61
C ILE A 121 17.00 4.28 -10.19
N THR A 122 17.56 5.21 -10.95
CA THR A 122 17.43 6.65 -10.72
C THR A 122 15.98 7.13 -10.78
N ALA A 123 15.21 6.69 -11.80
CA ALA A 123 13.81 7.08 -11.94
C ALA A 123 12.94 6.51 -10.81
N LYS A 124 13.20 5.25 -10.40
CA LYS A 124 12.48 4.62 -9.29
C LYS A 124 12.77 5.37 -7.99
N LEU A 125 14.03 5.68 -7.74
CA LEU A 125 14.45 6.43 -6.56
C LEU A 125 13.86 7.84 -6.53
N ILE A 126 13.84 8.56 -7.66
CA ILE A 126 13.20 9.89 -7.76
C ILE A 126 11.70 9.82 -7.43
N GLY A 127 11.00 8.80 -7.93
CA GLY A 127 9.58 8.59 -7.60
C GLY A 127 9.37 8.36 -6.10
N GLN A 128 10.17 7.48 -5.50
CA GLN A 128 10.09 7.21 -4.05
C GLN A 128 10.49 8.44 -3.21
N LEU A 129 11.48 9.22 -3.65
CA LEU A 129 11.89 10.49 -3.05
C LEU A 129 10.74 11.50 -3.06
N ALA A 130 10.03 11.64 -4.18
CA ALA A 130 8.90 12.55 -4.30
C ALA A 130 7.79 12.17 -3.31
N VAL A 131 7.44 10.89 -3.21
CA VAL A 131 6.42 10.40 -2.27
C VAL A 131 6.84 10.63 -0.82
N ALA A 132 8.09 10.32 -0.46
CA ALA A 132 8.60 10.54 0.88
C ALA A 132 8.67 12.04 1.25
N GLY A 133 9.04 12.89 0.30
CA GLY A 133 9.05 14.34 0.48
C GLY A 133 7.65 14.90 0.74
N LEU A 134 6.66 14.50 -0.06
CA LEU A 134 5.27 14.90 0.12
C LEU A 134 4.70 14.43 1.45
N PHE A 135 4.97 13.18 1.84
CA PHE A 135 4.55 12.64 3.13
C PHE A 135 5.16 13.44 4.29
N THR A 136 6.47 13.68 4.25
CA THR A 136 7.19 14.44 5.29
C THR A 136 6.65 15.86 5.40
N TRP A 137 6.50 16.53 4.26
CA TRP A 137 5.96 17.90 4.23
C TRP A 137 4.58 17.96 4.87
N GLY A 138 3.67 17.05 4.51
CA GLY A 138 2.34 16.99 5.09
C GLY A 138 2.33 16.61 6.59
N ALA A 139 3.23 15.72 7.01
CA ALA A 139 3.37 15.34 8.42
C ALA A 139 3.83 16.53 9.28
N VAL A 140 4.87 17.26 8.84
CA VAL A 140 5.35 18.45 9.57
C VAL A 140 4.31 19.56 9.54
N ALA A 141 3.64 19.80 8.40
CA ALA A 141 2.61 20.82 8.27
C ALA A 141 1.36 20.55 9.14
N SER A 142 1.07 19.28 9.43
CA SER A 142 -0.03 18.87 10.32
C SER A 142 0.36 18.84 11.80
N GLY A 143 1.59 19.20 12.15
CA GLY A 143 2.08 19.20 13.53
C GLY A 143 2.40 17.81 14.07
N ALA A 144 2.67 16.83 13.20
CA ALA A 144 3.10 15.50 13.65
C ALA A 144 4.44 15.58 14.39
N SER A 145 4.58 14.79 15.46
CA SER A 145 5.82 14.71 16.23
C SER A 145 6.98 14.17 15.39
N THR A 146 8.10 14.89 15.38
CA THR A 146 9.38 14.46 14.78
C THR A 146 10.29 13.75 15.78
N ALA A 147 9.85 13.58 17.03
CA ALA A 147 10.59 12.85 18.04
C ALA A 147 10.58 11.34 17.80
N LEU A 148 11.73 10.70 18.02
CA LEU A 148 11.81 9.24 18.01
C LEU A 148 11.15 8.67 19.27
N ALA A 149 10.38 7.61 19.08
CA ALA A 149 9.78 6.85 20.17
C ALA A 149 10.03 5.36 19.93
N PHE A 150 10.32 4.65 21.01
CA PHE A 150 10.37 3.18 21.00
C PHE A 150 9.15 2.68 21.79
N THR A 151 9.36 2.10 22.97
CA THR A 151 8.29 1.76 23.91
C THR A 151 7.78 2.98 24.67
N ARG A 152 8.53 4.09 24.67
CA ARG A 152 8.18 5.39 25.26
C ARG A 152 8.73 6.53 24.40
N PRO A 153 8.14 7.74 24.47
CA PRO A 153 8.73 8.93 23.84
C PRO A 153 10.16 9.12 24.33
N THR A 154 11.09 9.33 23.39
CA THR A 154 12.45 9.73 23.75
C THR A 154 12.58 11.25 23.69
N ALA A 155 13.58 11.80 24.37
CA ALA A 155 13.89 13.23 24.27
C ALA A 155 14.58 13.60 22.94
N LEU A 156 14.79 12.63 22.05
CA LEU A 156 15.48 12.84 20.79
C LEU A 156 14.49 13.30 19.73
N ASP A 157 14.45 14.61 19.51
CA ASP A 157 13.75 15.24 18.41
C ASP A 157 14.67 15.35 17.18
N LEU A 158 14.27 14.76 16.06
CA LEU A 158 15.01 14.81 14.81
C LEU A 158 14.92 16.19 14.15
N GLY A 159 13.87 16.95 14.43
CA GLY A 159 13.50 18.11 13.63
C GLY A 159 13.16 17.74 12.18
N ALA A 160 12.65 18.72 11.42
CA ALA A 160 12.06 18.47 10.10
C ALA A 160 13.04 17.84 9.08
N ALA A 161 14.30 18.29 9.06
CA ALA A 161 15.27 17.83 8.06
C ALA A 161 15.72 16.38 8.29
N ALA A 162 16.09 16.02 9.51
CA ALA A 162 16.49 14.63 9.80
C ALA A 162 15.27 13.69 9.79
N PHE A 163 14.07 14.18 10.16
CA PHE A 163 12.82 13.43 9.99
C PHE A 163 12.53 13.13 8.50
N ALA A 164 12.80 14.07 7.59
CA ALA A 164 12.65 13.84 6.15
C ALA A 164 13.54 12.69 5.64
N ILE A 165 14.81 12.70 6.06
CA ILE A 165 15.77 11.63 5.73
C ILE A 165 15.31 10.31 6.34
N TRP A 166 14.80 10.33 7.57
CA TRP A 166 14.28 9.14 8.24
C TRP A 166 13.07 8.53 7.51
N VAL A 167 12.06 9.34 7.16
CA VAL A 167 10.90 8.92 6.37
C VAL A 167 11.35 8.35 5.02
N LEU A 168 12.29 9.02 4.34
CA LEU A 168 12.83 8.54 3.07
C LEU A 168 13.44 7.15 3.20
N LEU A 169 14.31 6.96 4.19
CA LEU A 169 14.97 5.67 4.44
C LEU A 169 13.96 4.57 4.73
N LEU A 170 12.92 4.86 5.52
CA LEU A 170 11.87 3.90 5.83
C LEU A 170 11.05 3.54 4.57
N LEU A 171 10.50 4.53 3.88
CA LEU A 171 9.64 4.29 2.71
C LEU A 171 10.39 3.60 1.57
N THR A 172 11.58 4.11 1.21
CA THR A 172 12.41 3.50 0.16
C THR A 172 12.94 2.13 0.59
N GLY A 173 13.43 2.01 1.83
CA GLY A 173 14.01 0.78 2.37
C GLY A 173 12.99 -0.35 2.39
N PHE A 174 11.83 -0.13 2.99
CA PHE A 174 10.78 -1.15 3.05
C PHE A 174 10.18 -1.48 1.68
N ALA A 175 9.99 -0.49 0.80
CA ALA A 175 9.47 -0.77 -0.54
C ALA A 175 10.42 -1.67 -1.36
N ASN A 176 11.73 -1.44 -1.25
CA ASN A 176 12.72 -2.28 -1.93
C ASN A 176 12.89 -3.64 -1.22
N ALA A 177 12.82 -3.70 0.11
CA ALA A 177 12.91 -4.95 0.88
C ALA A 177 11.74 -5.90 0.61
N VAL A 178 10.50 -5.38 0.59
CA VAL A 178 9.31 -6.17 0.26
C VAL A 178 9.37 -6.65 -1.20
N ASN A 179 9.79 -5.77 -2.13
CA ASN A 179 9.96 -6.16 -3.53
C ASN A 179 11.04 -7.23 -3.74
N PHE A 180 12.09 -7.25 -2.92
CA PHE A 180 13.12 -8.29 -2.94
C PHE A 180 12.61 -9.63 -2.37
N THR A 181 11.70 -9.57 -1.40
CA THR A 181 11.09 -10.76 -0.77
C THR A 181 10.01 -11.39 -1.65
N ASP A 182 9.47 -10.63 -2.60
CA ASP A 182 8.42 -11.05 -3.54
C ASP A 182 9.01 -11.89 -4.70
N GLY A 183 9.35 -13.15 -4.40
CA GLY A 183 9.86 -14.13 -5.38
C GLY A 183 9.25 -15.53 -5.27
N LEU A 184 8.51 -15.79 -4.18
CA LEU A 184 7.81 -17.03 -3.89
C LEU A 184 6.32 -16.74 -3.66
N ASP A 185 5.48 -17.65 -4.14
CA ASP A 185 4.03 -17.46 -4.12
C ASP A 185 3.54 -17.29 -2.67
N GLY A 186 2.99 -16.12 -2.37
CA GLY A 186 2.40 -15.81 -1.07
C GLY A 186 3.38 -15.33 0.01
N LEU A 187 4.70 -15.34 -0.22
CA LEU A 187 5.69 -14.97 0.80
C LEU A 187 5.58 -13.49 1.21
N ALA A 188 5.62 -12.58 0.23
CA ALA A 188 5.51 -11.15 0.51
C ALA A 188 4.14 -10.79 1.08
N SER A 189 3.04 -11.28 0.48
CA SER A 189 1.68 -11.02 0.96
C SER A 189 1.42 -11.59 2.35
N GLY A 190 1.89 -12.80 2.65
CA GLY A 190 1.73 -13.41 3.97
C GLY A 190 2.51 -12.67 5.06
N SER A 191 3.75 -12.25 4.74
CA SER A 191 4.58 -11.46 5.65
C SER A 191 3.93 -10.10 5.94
N VAL A 192 3.43 -9.41 4.92
CA VAL A 192 2.71 -8.13 5.07
C VAL A 192 1.43 -8.32 5.89
N ALA A 193 0.69 -9.41 5.69
CA ALA A 193 -0.51 -9.69 6.47
C ALA A 193 -0.21 -9.84 7.97
N LEU A 194 0.86 -10.54 8.35
CA LEU A 194 1.29 -10.67 9.75
C LEU A 194 1.71 -9.33 10.37
N VAL A 195 2.46 -8.52 9.63
CA VAL A 195 2.88 -7.18 10.08
C VAL A 195 1.68 -6.25 10.23
N ALA A 196 0.75 -6.24 9.26
CA ALA A 196 -0.46 -5.43 9.31
C ALA A 196 -1.40 -5.84 10.46
N ALA A 197 -1.54 -7.14 10.72
CA ALA A 197 -2.30 -7.65 11.86
C ALA A 197 -1.69 -7.19 13.20
N SER A 198 -0.36 -7.18 13.29
CA SER A 198 0.36 -6.66 14.47
C SER A 198 0.09 -5.16 14.67
N TYR A 199 0.20 -4.35 13.61
CA TYR A 199 -0.12 -2.93 13.67
C TYR A 199 -1.58 -2.66 14.00
N MET A 200 -2.52 -3.48 13.52
CA MET A 200 -3.93 -3.38 13.88
C MET A 200 -4.15 -3.58 15.38
N ILE A 201 -3.51 -4.58 15.99
CA ILE A 201 -3.61 -4.84 17.44
C ILE A 201 -3.01 -3.66 18.22
N ILE A 202 -1.82 -3.21 17.84
CA ILE A 202 -1.14 -2.07 18.47
C ILE A 202 -2.00 -0.81 18.39
N ALA A 203 -2.51 -0.48 17.20
CA ALA A 203 -3.36 0.68 16.98
C ALA A 203 -4.73 0.58 17.64
N PHE A 204 -5.20 -0.62 17.99
CA PHE A 204 -6.43 -0.79 18.75
C PHE A 204 -6.21 -0.60 20.26
N TRP A 205 -5.04 -0.99 20.78
CA TRP A 205 -4.78 -1.06 22.22
C TRP A 205 -4.10 0.18 22.81
N ILE A 206 -3.44 0.99 21.97
CA ILE A 206 -2.78 2.24 22.40
C ILE A 206 -3.80 3.37 22.70
N PHE A 207 -5.06 3.23 22.28
CA PHE A 207 -6.16 4.15 22.56
C PHE A 207 -7.20 3.51 23.46
#